data_AF-A0A520TMU3-F1
#
_entry.id   AF-A0A520TMU3-F1
#
_cell.length_a   1.000
_cell.length_b   1.000
_cell.length_c   1.000
_cell.angle_alpha   90.00
_cell.angle_beta   90.00
_cell.angle_gamma   90.00
#
_symmetry.space_group_name_H-M   'P 1'
#
loop_
_entity.id
_entity.type
_entity.pdbx_description
1 polymer ?
#
loop_
_entity_poly.entity_id
_entity_poly.type
_entity_poly.pdbx_seq_one_letter_code
_entity_poly.pdbx_strand_id
1 'polypeptide(L)'
;MFFKKIVSAFVNSINGILMALKEEFSFRIEFIFAVFFIPLSFILGENKFEIVFLIVSTLLILLVELLNTALETTLNRIGLEENNLTKYAKDLGSGAVLMSLFIWLATWFLIVIY
;
A
#
# COMPACT_ATOMS: atom_id res chain seq x y z
N MET A 1 20.62 -3.66 -25.24
CA MET A 1 19.42 -4.50 -24.99
C MET A 1 19.04 -4.55 -23.51
N PHE A 2 19.99 -4.74 -22.58
CA PHE A 2 19.76 -4.77 -21.12
C PHE A 2 19.20 -3.47 -20.52
N PHE A 3 19.85 -2.32 -20.77
CA PHE A 3 19.37 -1.01 -20.29
C PHE A 3 17.94 -0.67 -20.74
N LYS A 4 17.56 -1.02 -21.97
CA LYS A 4 16.18 -0.85 -22.46
C LYS A 4 15.17 -1.68 -21.65
N LYS A 5 15.54 -2.88 -21.19
CA LYS A 5 14.68 -3.71 -20.33
C LYS A 5 14.52 -3.12 -18.93
N ILE A 6 15.60 -2.59 -18.33
CA ILE A 6 15.54 -1.93 -17.01
C ILE A 6 14.61 -0.72 -17.07
N VAL A 7 14.80 0.16 -18.07
CA VAL A 7 13.96 1.35 -18.23
C VAL A 7 12.50 0.95 -18.44
N SER A 8 12.23 -0.07 -19.27
CA SER A 8 10.86 -0.56 -19.48
C SER A 8 10.24 -1.12 -18.19
N ALA A 9 10.99 -1.87 -17.37
CA ALA A 9 10.49 -2.41 -16.12
C ALA A 9 10.17 -1.29 -15.11
N PHE A 10 11.02 -0.26 -15.04
CA PHE A 10 10.79 0.92 -14.21
C PHE A 10 9.53 1.70 -14.65
N VAL A 11 9.39 1.95 -15.95
CA VAL A 11 8.20 2.61 -16.52
C VAL A 11 6.94 1.80 -16.23
N ASN A 12 6.98 0.48 -16.39
CA ASN A 12 5.85 -0.39 -16.07
C ASN A 12 5.47 -0.33 -14.58
N SER A 13 6.45 -0.26 -13.70
CA SER A 13 6.22 -0.15 -12.24
C SER A 13 5.56 1.18 -11.89
N ILE A 14 6.03 2.29 -12.47
CA ILE A 14 5.41 3.61 -12.30
C ILE A 14 3.98 3.61 -12.84
N ASN A 15 3.75 3.03 -14.03
CA ASN A 15 2.42 2.95 -14.62
C ASN A 15 1.45 2.19 -13.72
N GLY A 16 1.89 1.14 -13.03
CA GLY A 16 1.07 0.42 -12.04
C GLY A 16 0.61 1.33 -10.89
N ILE A 17 1.52 2.11 -10.31
CA ILE A 17 1.19 3.06 -9.23
C ILE A 17 0.26 4.17 -9.74
N LEU A 18 0.55 4.73 -10.91
CA LEU A 18 -0.29 5.78 -11.51
C LEU A 18 -1.69 5.28 -11.85
N MET A 19 -1.82 4.03 -12.29
CA MET A 19 -3.11 3.41 -12.55
C MET A 19 -3.89 3.21 -11.26
N ALA A 20 -3.27 2.69 -10.20
CA ALA A 20 -3.92 2.58 -8.88
C ALA A 20 -4.35 3.96 -8.35
N LEU A 21 -3.51 4.99 -8.49
CA LEU A 21 -3.88 6.38 -8.14
C LEU A 21 -5.07 6.91 -8.95
N LYS A 22 -5.31 6.41 -10.15
CA LYS A 22 -6.40 6.90 -11.00
C LYS A 22 -7.70 6.16 -10.73
N GLU A 23 -7.63 4.84 -10.63
CA GLU A 23 -8.79 3.95 -10.61
C GLU A 23 -9.27 3.67 -9.18
N GLU A 24 -8.36 3.58 -8.20
CA GLU A 24 -8.71 3.18 -6.83
C GLU A 24 -8.91 4.39 -5.90
N PHE A 25 -10.10 4.49 -5.30
CA PHE A 25 -10.39 5.56 -4.35
C PHE A 25 -9.61 5.40 -3.04
N SER A 26 -9.61 4.21 -2.46
CA SER A 26 -8.90 3.89 -1.21
C SER A 26 -7.40 4.20 -1.33
N PHE A 27 -6.76 3.70 -2.39
CA PHE A 27 -5.34 3.96 -2.67
C PHE A 27 -5.01 5.46 -2.78
N ARG A 28 -5.89 6.28 -3.38
CA ARG A 28 -5.68 7.74 -3.44
C ARG A 28 -5.67 8.39 -2.06
N ILE A 29 -6.61 8.01 -1.20
CA ILE A 29 -6.69 8.54 0.16
C ILE A 29 -5.45 8.15 0.95
N GLU A 30 -5.05 6.88 0.88
CA GLU A 30 -3.84 6.38 1.55
C GLU A 30 -2.57 7.01 0.99
N PHE A 31 -2.51 7.29 -0.32
CA PHE A 31 -1.36 7.95 -0.92
C PHE A 31 -1.24 9.40 -0.44
N ILE A 32 -2.35 10.14 -0.40
CA ILE A 32 -2.38 11.49 0.18
C ILE A 32 -1.92 11.44 1.63
N PHE A 33 -2.42 10.46 2.40
CA PHE A 33 -2.00 10.23 3.77
C PHE A 33 -0.48 9.99 3.86
N ALA A 34 0.09 9.10 3.03
CA ALA A 34 1.53 8.86 2.99
C ALA A 34 2.34 10.12 2.63
N VAL A 35 1.85 10.95 1.70
CA VAL A 35 2.49 12.23 1.34
C VAL A 35 2.59 13.18 2.53
N PHE A 36 1.67 13.13 3.50
CA PHE A 36 1.75 13.94 4.72
C PHE A 36 2.55 13.27 5.83
N PHE A 37 2.35 11.98 6.07
CA PHE A 37 2.94 11.27 7.20
C PHE A 37 4.43 10.93 7.00
N ILE A 38 4.89 10.75 5.77
CA ILE A 38 6.32 10.52 5.49
C ILE A 38 7.17 11.76 5.80
N PRO A 39 6.83 12.99 5.37
CA PRO A 39 7.56 14.18 5.84
C PRO A 39 7.45 14.35 7.36
N LEU A 40 6.28 14.08 7.93
CA LEU A 40 6.05 14.23 9.36
C LEU A 40 6.93 13.28 10.20
N SER A 41 7.29 12.10 9.69
CA SER A 41 8.18 11.20 10.41
C SER A 41 9.56 11.79 10.65
N PHE A 42 10.08 12.63 9.73
CA PHE A 42 11.37 13.30 9.93
C PHE A 42 11.32 14.42 10.97
N ILE A 43 10.12 14.93 11.25
CA ILE A 43 9.89 15.97 12.26
C ILE A 43 9.71 15.35 13.64
N LEU A 44 9.01 14.21 13.71
CA LEU A 44 8.61 13.59 14.98
C LEU A 44 9.55 12.48 15.47
N GLY A 45 10.27 11.79 14.59
CA GLY A 45 11.21 10.75 15.01
C GLY A 45 12.49 11.36 15.60
N GLU A 46 12.92 10.89 16.77
CA GLU A 46 14.09 11.42 17.48
C GLU A 46 15.40 10.81 16.99
N ASN A 47 15.34 9.62 16.38
CA ASN A 47 16.50 8.95 15.80
C ASN A 47 16.20 8.28 14.45
N LYS A 48 17.26 7.81 13.79
CA LYS A 48 17.17 7.24 12.44
C LYS A 48 16.29 5.99 12.38
N PHE A 49 16.24 5.18 13.43
CA PHE A 49 15.44 3.96 13.44
C PHE A 49 13.95 4.29 13.54
N GLU A 50 13.58 5.20 14.43
CA GLU A 50 12.20 5.69 14.56
C GLU A 50 11.67 6.26 13.25
N ILE A 51 12.44 7.15 12.61
CA ILE A 51 12.08 7.72 11.30
C ILE A 51 11.84 6.59 10.28
N VAL A 52 12.74 5.61 10.22
CA VAL A 52 12.59 4.46 9.30
C VAL A 52 11.33 3.65 9.62
N PHE A 53 11.02 3.36 10.88
CA PHE A 53 9.81 2.61 11.24
C PHE A 53 8.52 3.38 10.92
N LEU A 54 8.49 4.68 11.15
CA LEU A 54 7.35 5.54 10.80
C LEU A 54 7.13 5.58 9.27
N ILE A 55 8.21 5.69 8.48
CA ILE A 55 8.13 5.66 7.00
C ILE A 55 7.69 4.29 6.51
N VAL A 56 8.34 3.22 6.96
CA VAL A 56 8.08 1.86 6.49
C VAL A 56 6.65 1.42 6.84
N SER A 57 6.18 1.70 8.05
CA SER A 57 4.79 1.40 8.43
C SER A 57 3.77 2.18 7.58
N THR A 58 4.08 3.42 7.20
CA THR A 58 3.22 4.23 6.32
C THR A 58 3.21 3.69 4.88
N LEU A 59 4.37 3.31 4.35
CA LEU A 59 4.49 2.68 3.03
C LEU A 59 3.87 1.28 2.99
N LEU A 60 3.81 0.57 4.12
CA LEU A 60 3.20 -0.75 4.20
C LEU A 60 1.72 -0.73 3.86
N ILE A 61 0.99 0.34 4.24
CA ILE A 61 -0.42 0.52 3.87
C ILE A 61 -0.56 0.51 2.34
N LEU A 62 0.19 1.38 1.65
CA LEU A 62 0.18 1.48 0.19
C LEU A 62 0.59 0.18 -0.50
N LEU A 63 1.58 -0.52 0.06
CA LEU A 63 2.05 -1.80 -0.47
C LEU A 63 0.94 -2.84 -0.40
N VAL A 64 0.27 -2.96 0.75
CA VAL A 64 -0.78 -3.96 0.95
C VAL A 64 -2.01 -3.62 0.11
N GLU A 65 -2.37 -2.35 -0.01
CA GLU A 65 -3.48 -1.91 -0.87
C GLU A 65 -3.21 -2.20 -2.35
N LEU A 66 -2.00 -1.93 -2.87
CA LEU A 66 -1.63 -2.31 -4.25
C LEU A 66 -1.74 -3.82 -4.49
N LEU A 67 -1.34 -4.63 -3.51
CA LEU A 67 -1.47 -6.09 -3.60
C LEU A 67 -2.94 -6.52 -3.54
N ASN A 68 -3.76 -5.86 -2.70
CA ASN A 68 -5.20 -6.10 -2.63
C ASN A 68 -5.86 -5.79 -3.98
N THR A 69 -5.62 -4.61 -4.55
CA THR A 69 -6.14 -4.23 -5.88
C THR A 69 -5.70 -5.21 -6.96
N ALA A 70 -4.44 -5.64 -6.98
CA ALA A 70 -3.94 -6.61 -7.95
C ALA A 70 -4.65 -7.97 -7.81
N LEU A 71 -4.89 -8.42 -6.58
CA LEU A 71 -5.63 -9.64 -6.27
C LEU A 71 -7.09 -9.52 -6.72
N GLU A 72 -7.78 -8.44 -6.36
CA GLU A 72 -9.17 -8.19 -6.76
C GLU A 72 -9.32 -8.12 -8.28
N THR A 73 -8.42 -7.40 -8.96
CA THR A 73 -8.40 -7.31 -10.43
C THR A 73 -8.24 -8.69 -11.07
N THR A 74 -7.37 -9.53 -10.49
CA THR A 74 -7.15 -10.90 -10.97
C THR A 74 -8.39 -11.76 -10.77
N LEU A 75 -9.05 -11.68 -9.61
CA LEU A 75 -10.26 -12.44 -9.32
C LEU A 75 -11.44 -12.01 -10.19
N ASN A 76 -11.63 -10.70 -10.40
CA ASN A 76 -12.67 -10.14 -11.25
C ASN A 76 -12.47 -10.55 -12.73
N ARG A 77 -11.24 -10.84 -13.15
CA ARG A 77 -10.92 -11.36 -14.49
C ARG A 77 -11.30 -12.85 -14.65
N ILE A 78 -11.21 -13.65 -13.58
CA ILE A 78 -11.35 -15.12 -13.64
C ILE A 78 -12.82 -15.56 -13.55
N GLY A 79 -13.66 -14.88 -12.77
CA GLY A 79 -15.05 -15.29 -12.53
C GLY A 79 -16.05 -14.19 -12.84
N LEU A 80 -16.89 -14.39 -13.86
CA LEU A 80 -18.08 -13.55 -14.11
C LEU A 80 -19.22 -13.85 -13.13
N GLU A 81 -19.20 -15.03 -12.49
CA GLU A 81 -20.11 -15.41 -11.41
C GLU A 81 -19.35 -15.41 -10.08
N GLU A 82 -19.82 -14.59 -9.13
CA GLU A 82 -19.19 -14.46 -7.83
C GLU A 82 -19.48 -15.72 -6.99
N ASN A 83 -18.47 -16.59 -6.81
CA ASN A 83 -18.57 -17.76 -5.96
C ASN A 83 -18.08 -17.45 -4.53
N ASN A 84 -18.47 -18.30 -3.57
CA ASN A 84 -18.11 -18.11 -2.15
C ASN A 84 -16.59 -18.01 -1.90
N LEU A 85 -15.76 -18.64 -2.73
CA LEU A 85 -14.30 -18.58 -2.61
C LEU A 85 -13.75 -17.24 -3.09
N THR A 86 -14.28 -16.67 -4.18
CA THR A 86 -13.92 -15.33 -4.67
C THR A 86 -14.22 -14.28 -3.61
N LYS A 87 -15.42 -14.34 -3.01
CA LYS A 87 -15.78 -13.43 -1.91
C LYS A 87 -14.82 -13.59 -0.73
N TYR A 88 -14.56 -14.82 -0.29
CA TYR A 88 -13.64 -15.09 0.81
C TYR A 88 -12.22 -14.56 0.55
N ALA A 89 -11.71 -14.70 -0.67
CA ALA A 89 -10.40 -14.16 -1.05
C ALA A 89 -10.35 -12.62 -1.03
N LYS A 90 -11.41 -11.94 -1.50
CA LYS A 90 -11.54 -10.48 -1.40
C LYS A 90 -11.59 -10.02 0.07
N ASP A 91 -12.36 -10.72 0.91
CA ASP A 91 -12.47 -10.44 2.35
C ASP A 91 -11.10 -10.55 3.05
N LEU A 92 -10.31 -11.58 2.70
CA LEU A 92 -8.94 -11.74 3.21
C LEU A 92 -8.01 -10.61 2.76
N GLY A 93 -8.12 -10.17 1.50
CA GLY A 93 -7.35 -9.05 0.96
C GLY A 93 -7.64 -7.74 1.70
N SER A 94 -8.92 -7.41 1.88
CA SER A 94 -9.36 -6.27 2.70
C SER A 94 -8.92 -6.41 4.17
N GLY A 95 -8.95 -7.63 4.71
CA GLY A 95 -8.43 -7.93 6.04
C GLY A 95 -6.94 -7.64 6.19
N ALA A 96 -6.13 -7.91 5.16
CA ALA A 96 -4.71 -7.58 5.15
C ALA A 96 -4.48 -6.05 5.19
N VAL A 97 -5.28 -5.29 4.43
CA VAL A 97 -5.24 -3.81 4.46
C VAL A 97 -5.54 -3.30 5.87
N LEU A 98 -6.58 -3.82 6.52
CA LEU A 98 -6.91 -3.48 7.90
C LEU A 98 -5.77 -3.80 8.88
N MET A 99 -5.12 -4.96 8.72
CA MET A 99 -3.96 -5.32 9.56
C MET A 99 -2.78 -4.37 9.35
N SER A 100 -2.55 -3.89 8.12
CA SER A 100 -1.52 -2.88 7.85
C SER A 100 -1.80 -1.55 8.56
N LEU A 101 -3.06 -1.14 8.64
CA LEU A 101 -3.49 0.04 9.39
C LEU A 101 -3.27 -0.11 10.89
N PHE A 102 -3.49 -1.30 11.46
CA PHE A 102 -3.18 -1.56 12.88
C PHE A 102 -1.68 -1.52 13.17
N ILE A 103 -0.85 -2.06 12.27
CA ILE A 103 0.61 -1.97 12.38
C ILE A 103 1.04 -0.50 12.34
N TRP A 104 0.48 0.27 11.41
CA TRP A 104 0.73 1.70 11.30
C TRP A 104 0.35 2.44 12.59
N LEU A 105 -0.87 2.23 13.09
CA LEU A 105 -1.37 2.89 14.29
C LEU A 105 -0.52 2.56 15.52
N ALA A 106 -0.17 1.28 15.71
CA ALA A 106 0.68 0.86 16.82
C ALA A 106 2.08 1.47 16.72
N THR A 107 2.69 1.48 15.53
CA THR A 107 4.02 2.05 15.31
C THR A 107 4.04 3.54 15.60
N TRP A 108 3.09 4.29 15.06
CA TRP A 108 3.00 5.73 15.27
C TRP A 108 2.68 6.09 16.71
N PHE A 109 1.77 5.38 17.36
CA PHE A 109 1.46 5.58 18.77
C PHE A 109 2.69 5.34 19.66
N LEU A 110 3.37 4.20 19.48
CA LEU A 110 4.49 3.80 20.33
C LEU A 110 5.75 4.67 20.16
N ILE A 111 5.90 5.35 19.03
CA ILE A 111 7.08 6.20 18.77
C ILE A 111 6.80 7.67 19.07
N VAL A 112 5.59 8.16 18.75
CA VAL A 112 5.28 9.60 18.86
C VAL A 112 4.66 9.97 20.21
N ILE A 113 3.92 9.05 20.84
CA ILE A 113 3.13 9.35 22.04
C ILE A 113 3.72 8.73 23.30
N TYR A 114 4.19 7.48 23.23
CA TYR A 114 4.75 6.74 24.36
C TYR A 114 6.27 6.89 24.42
#